data_AF-A0A0A0D0R8-F1
#
_entry.id   AF-A0A0A0D0R8-F1
#
_cell.length_a   1.000
_cell.length_b   1.000
_cell.length_c   1.000
_cell.angle_alpha   90.00
_cell.angle_beta   90.00
_cell.angle_gamma   90.00
#
_symmetry.space_group_name_H-M   'P 1'
#
loop_
_entity.id
_entity.type
_entity.pdbx_description
1 polymer ?
#
loop_
_entity_poly.entity_id
_entity_poly.type
_entity_poly.pdbx_seq_one_letter_code
_entity_poly.pdbx_strand_id
1 'polypeptide(L)'
;MAKTEAETPNADQIAYWNEAGGSVWVEMQDRFDRMTAPFSRQTVAALAPRTGERLLDIGCGSGGSTLELARLVGPGGQVLGVDISAPMLGLARRRAA
;
A
#
# COMPACT_ATOMS: atom_id res chain seq x y z
N MET A 1 36.18 -15.66 -14.59
CA MET A 1 35.06 -14.78 -14.98
C MET A 1 34.26 -14.51 -13.73
N ALA A 2 34.44 -13.33 -13.13
CA ALA A 2 33.75 -12.98 -11.89
C ALA A 2 32.26 -12.81 -12.17
N LYS A 3 31.43 -13.46 -11.35
CA LYS A 3 29.98 -13.38 -11.40
C LYS A 3 29.59 -11.99 -10.90
N THR A 4 29.18 -11.10 -11.80
CA THR A 4 28.67 -9.76 -11.45
C THR A 4 27.50 -9.94 -10.48
N GLU A 5 27.59 -9.34 -9.28
CA GLU A 5 26.45 -9.21 -8.38
C GLU A 5 25.33 -8.52 -9.17
N ALA A 6 24.19 -9.19 -9.29
CA ALA A 6 23.02 -8.58 -9.92
C ALA A 6 22.61 -7.40 -9.05
N GLU A 7 22.73 -6.20 -9.60
CA GLU A 7 22.21 -4.97 -9.00
C GLU A 7 20.77 -5.22 -8.53
N THR A 8 20.48 -4.90 -7.26
CA THR A 8 19.15 -5.14 -6.70
C THR A 8 18.15 -4.24 -7.46
N PRO A 9 17.16 -4.81 -8.16
CA PRO A 9 16.22 -4.00 -8.92
C PRO A 9 15.51 -2.99 -8.01
N ASN A 10 15.40 -1.74 -8.46
CA ASN A 10 14.75 -0.64 -7.74
C ASN A 10 15.39 -0.29 -6.38
N ALA A 11 16.68 -0.54 -6.18
CA ALA A 11 17.40 -0.25 -4.93
C ALA A 11 17.17 1.19 -4.43
N ASP A 12 17.23 2.18 -5.32
CA ASP A 12 17.01 3.60 -4.97
C ASP A 12 15.59 3.87 -4.46
N GLN A 13 14.58 3.22 -5.04
CA GLN A 13 13.20 3.34 -4.57
C GLN A 13 13.03 2.68 -3.20
N ILE A 14 13.60 1.49 -3.02
CA ILE A 14 13.58 0.78 -1.73
C ILE A 14 14.22 1.65 -0.64
N ALA A 15 15.38 2.24 -0.92
CA ALA A 15 16.06 3.14 0.01
C ALA A 15 15.19 4.37 0.32
N TYR A 16 14.74 5.09 -0.71
CA TYR A 16 13.92 6.30 -0.55
C TYR A 16 12.66 6.07 0.31
N TRP A 17 11.92 5.00 0.03
CA TRP A 17 10.67 4.70 0.72
C TRP A 17 10.86 4.16 2.14
N ASN A 18 12.05 3.68 2.49
CA ASN A 18 12.39 3.26 3.85
C ASN A 18 13.13 4.34 4.67
N GLU A 19 13.58 5.41 4.02
CA GLU A 19 14.20 6.56 4.66
C GLU A 19 13.24 7.76 4.69
N ALA A 20 13.47 8.76 3.83
CA ALA A 20 12.76 10.03 3.86
C ALA A 20 11.30 9.90 3.41
N GLY A 21 11.04 9.21 2.30
CA GLY A 21 9.72 9.16 1.66
C GLY A 21 8.65 8.53 2.56
N GLY A 22 8.94 7.35 3.11
CA GLY A 22 8.00 6.64 3.97
C GLY A 22 7.70 7.36 5.27
N SER A 23 8.73 7.95 5.90
CA SER A 23 8.58 8.69 7.16
C SER A 23 7.73 9.95 6.98
N VAL A 24 7.99 10.72 5.93
CA VAL A 24 7.17 11.91 5.58
C VAL A 24 5.72 11.51 5.29
N TRP A 25 5.50 10.40 4.60
CA TRP A 25 4.15 9.94 4.32
C TRP A 25 3.40 9.51 5.58
N VAL A 26 4.08 8.82 6.51
CA VAL A 26 3.51 8.45 7.80
C VAL A 26 3.15 9.69 8.62
N GLU A 27 4.05 10.68 8.69
CA GLU A 27 3.82 11.93 9.42
C GLU A 27 2.64 12.73 8.84
N MET A 28 2.55 12.81 7.52
CA MET A 28 1.52 13.57 6.81
C MET A 28 0.36 12.70 6.30
N GLN A 29 0.16 11.50 6.88
CA GLN A 29 -0.74 10.49 6.34
C GLN A 29 -2.15 11.03 6.06
N ASP A 30 -2.73 11.77 7.00
CA ASP A 30 -4.06 12.35 6.83
C ASP A 30 -4.15 13.32 5.66
N ARG A 31 -3.09 14.10 5.41
CA ARG A 31 -3.04 15.04 4.29
C ARG A 31 -2.94 14.28 2.97
N PHE A 32 -2.07 13.28 2.90
CA PHE A 32 -1.88 12.49 1.69
C PHE A 32 -3.09 11.63 1.37
N ASP A 33 -3.71 10.97 2.36
CA ASP A 33 -4.94 10.19 2.17
C ASP A 33 -6.08 11.09 1.64
N ARG A 34 -6.23 12.32 2.14
CA ARG A 34 -7.22 13.26 1.58
C ARG A 34 -6.89 13.69 0.16
N MET A 35 -5.62 13.92 -0.14
CA MET A 35 -5.16 14.32 -1.46
C MET A 35 -5.36 13.19 -2.49
N THR A 36 -5.13 11.94 -2.11
CA THR A 36 -5.23 10.78 -3.00
C THR A 36 -6.64 10.19 -3.08
N ALA A 37 -7.51 10.47 -2.11
CA ALA A 37 -8.86 9.92 -2.03
C ALA A 37 -9.70 10.03 -3.32
N PRO A 38 -9.68 11.13 -4.11
CA PRO A 38 -10.45 11.17 -5.36
C PRO A 38 -10.00 10.10 -6.37
N PHE A 39 -8.69 9.87 -6.48
CA PHE A 39 -8.12 8.85 -7.35
C PHE A 39 -8.43 7.45 -6.83
N SER A 40 -8.21 7.21 -5.53
CA SER A 40 -8.51 5.92 -4.90
C SER A 40 -9.98 5.53 -5.09
N ARG A 41 -10.92 6.45 -4.91
CA ARG A 41 -12.36 6.19 -5.14
C ARG A 41 -12.66 5.80 -6.58
N GLN A 42 -12.05 6.48 -7.56
CA GLN A 42 -12.23 6.13 -8.97
C GLN A 42 -11.65 4.76 -9.29
N THR A 43 -10.47 4.43 -8.74
CA THR A 43 -9.86 3.10 -8.88
C THR A 43 -10.74 2.00 -8.28
N VAL A 44 -11.25 2.20 -7.06
CA VAL A 44 -12.13 1.23 -6.39
C VAL A 44 -13.44 1.05 -7.18
N ALA A 45 -14.02 2.14 -7.69
CA ALA A 45 -15.23 2.06 -8.51
C ALA A 45 -15.00 1.28 -9.82
N ALA A 46 -13.85 1.50 -10.48
CA ALA A 46 -13.49 0.77 -11.69
C ALA A 46 -13.17 -0.71 -11.43
N LEU A 47 -12.57 -1.03 -10.28
CA LEU A 47 -12.29 -2.40 -9.86
C LEU A 47 -13.58 -3.19 -9.57
N ALA A 48 -14.61 -2.51 -9.06
CA ALA A 48 -15.91 -3.08 -8.72
C ALA A 48 -15.82 -4.36 -7.85
N PRO A 49 -15.17 -4.28 -6.66
CA PRO A 49 -14.94 -5.45 -5.82
C PRO A 49 -16.24 -6.11 -5.38
N ARG A 50 -16.27 -7.44 -5.41
CA ARG A 50 -17.42 -8.24 -4.99
C ARG A 50 -17.21 -8.82 -3.59
N THR A 51 -18.31 -8.99 -2.86
CA THR A 51 -18.30 -9.68 -1.56
C THR A 51 -17.69 -11.07 -1.71
N GLY A 52 -16.77 -11.43 -0.81
CA GLY A 52 -16.07 -12.71 -0.83
C GLY A 52 -14.81 -12.75 -1.69
N GLU A 53 -14.46 -11.67 -2.41
CA GLU A 53 -13.28 -11.67 -3.27
C GLU A 53 -11.96 -11.63 -2.50
N ARG A 54 -10.93 -12.12 -3.18
CA ARG A 54 -9.53 -12.06 -2.73
C ARG A 54 -8.76 -11.10 -3.63
N LEU A 55 -8.24 -10.03 -3.05
CA LEU A 55 -7.57 -8.94 -3.76
C LEU A 55 -6.12 -8.76 -3.29
N LEU A 56 -5.26 -8.29 -4.19
CA LEU A 56 -3.88 -7.88 -3.91
C LEU A 56 -3.75 -6.39 -4.21
N ASP A 57 -3.31 -5.61 -3.22
CA ASP A 57 -3.05 -4.17 -3.33
C ASP A 57 -1.53 -3.94 -3.29
N ILE A 58 -0.94 -3.54 -4.42
CA ILE A 58 0.51 -3.38 -4.61
C ILE A 58 0.89 -1.90 -4.47
N GLY A 59 1.78 -1.60 -3.53
CA GLY A 59 2.07 -0.22 -3.15
C GLY A 59 1.00 0.31 -2.18
N CYS A 60 0.56 -0.53 -1.23
CA CYS A 60 -0.57 -0.21 -0.35
C CYS A 60 -0.30 0.93 0.64
N GLY A 61 0.97 1.32 0.81
CA GLY A 61 1.39 2.39 1.69
C GLY A 61 0.90 2.22 3.12
N SER A 62 0.23 3.27 3.64
CA SER A 62 -0.39 3.29 4.97
C SER A 62 -1.76 2.61 5.02
N GLY A 63 -2.16 1.88 3.97
CA GLY A 63 -3.32 0.99 3.95
C GLY A 63 -4.67 1.65 3.61
N GLY A 64 -4.70 2.90 3.13
CA GLY A 64 -5.96 3.60 2.85
C GLY A 64 -6.90 2.84 1.90
N SER A 65 -6.41 2.50 0.71
CA SER A 65 -7.14 1.69 -0.29
C SER A 65 -7.37 0.26 0.20
N THR A 66 -6.36 -0.37 0.79
CA THR A 66 -6.45 -1.76 1.29
C THR A 66 -7.58 -1.93 2.31
N LEU A 67 -7.73 -0.99 3.24
CA LEU A 67 -8.79 -1.02 4.27
C LEU A 67 -10.17 -0.76 3.66
N GLU A 68 -10.27 0.16 2.69
CA GLU A 68 -11.51 0.39 1.95
C GLU A 68 -11.96 -0.87 1.20
N LEU A 69 -11.03 -1.52 0.48
CA LEU A 69 -11.28 -2.77 -0.23
C LEU A 69 -11.67 -3.90 0.72
N ALA A 70 -10.99 -4.02 1.87
CA ALA A 70 -11.31 -5.03 2.89
C ALA A 70 -12.75 -4.88 3.39
N ARG A 71 -13.21 -3.65 3.60
CA ARG A 71 -14.60 -3.36 3.97
C ARG A 71 -15.59 -3.75 2.87
N LEU A 72 -15.23 -3.56 1.59
CA LEU A 72 -16.10 -3.85 0.46
C LEU A 72 -16.24 -5.35 0.17
N VAL A 73 -15.14 -6.12 0.26
CA VAL A 73 -15.20 -7.58 0.06
C VAL A 73 -15.82 -8.30 1.26
N GLY A 74 -15.83 -7.67 2.44
CA GLY A 74 -16.53 -8.16 3.63
C GLY A 74 -15.94 -9.43 4.26
N PRO A 75 -16.64 -10.04 5.24
CA PRO A 75 -16.07 -11.11 6.09
C PRO A 75 -15.69 -12.41 5.37
N GLY A 76 -16.25 -12.68 4.19
CA GLY A 76 -15.89 -13.83 3.36
C GLY A 76 -14.75 -13.55 2.38
N GLY A 77 -14.31 -12.29 2.28
CA GLY A 77 -13.25 -11.84 1.39
C GLY A 77 -11.93 -11.60 2.11
N GLN A 78 -10.90 -11.28 1.34
CA GLN A 78 -9.56 -11.01 1.85
C GLN A 78 -8.86 -9.99 0.96
N VAL A 79 -8.14 -9.05 1.58
CA VAL A 79 -7.25 -8.14 0.84
C VAL A 79 -5.85 -8.25 1.43
N LEU A 80 -4.88 -8.54 0.58
CA LEU A 80 -3.46 -8.53 0.93
C LEU A 80 -2.84 -7.22 0.42
N GLY A 81 -2.46 -6.33 1.33
CA GLY A 81 -1.64 -5.16 0.99
C GLY A 81 -0.16 -5.49 1.05
N VAL A 82 0.58 -5.12 0.00
CA VAL A 82 2.04 -5.23 -0.04
C VAL A 82 2.66 -3.87 -0.37
N ASP A 83 3.75 -3.55 0.32
CA ASP A 83 4.53 -2.33 0.08
C ASP A 83 5.99 -2.59 0.45
N ILE A 84 6.91 -1.84 -0.15
CA ILE A 84 8.34 -1.90 0.16
C ILE A 84 8.70 -1.03 1.37
N SER A 85 7.84 -0.07 1.74
CA SER A 85 8.03 0.86 2.85
C SER A 85 7.67 0.21 4.18
N ALA A 86 8.69 -0.26 4.91
CA ALA A 86 8.53 -0.74 6.27
C ALA A 86 7.82 0.28 7.21
N PRO A 87 8.14 1.59 7.22
CA PRO A 87 7.44 2.53 8.10
C PRO A 87 5.95 2.67 7.76
N MET A 88 5.58 2.72 6.48
CA MET A 88 4.18 2.82 6.07
C MET A 88 3.40 1.53 6.38
N LEU A 89 4.00 0.35 6.14
CA LEU A 89 3.42 -0.93 6.55
C LEU A 89 3.21 -1.01 8.07
N GLY A 90 4.12 -0.43 8.86
CA GLY A 90 3.97 -0.32 10.31
C GLY A 90 2.69 0.43 10.70
N LEU A 91 2.40 1.56 10.04
CA LEU A 91 1.16 2.29 10.25
C LEU A 91 -0.06 1.53 9.71
N ALA A 92 0.03 0.93 8.51
CA ALA A 92 -1.05 0.16 7.92
C ALA A 92 -1.52 -0.97 8.84
N ARG A 93 -0.57 -1.73 9.42
CA ARG A 93 -0.87 -2.79 10.39
C ARG A 93 -1.56 -2.26 11.65
N ARG A 94 -1.14 -1.10 12.16
CA ARG A 94 -1.81 -0.45 13.31
C ARG A 94 -3.24 0.00 12.98
N ARG A 95 -3.48 0.48 11.76
CA ARG A 95 -4.82 0.90 11.29
C ARG A 95 -5.77 -0.28 11.02
N ALA A 96 -5.20 -1.46 10.75
CA ALA A 96 -5.96 -2.68 10.45
C ALA A 96 -6.32 -3.52 11.69
N ALA A 97 -5.71 -3.23 12.83
CA ALA A 97 -5.99 -3.87 14.12
C ALA A 97 -7.26 -3.30 14.76
#